data_AF-M5F5W2-F1
#
_entry.id   AF-M5F5W2-F1
#
_cell.length_a   1.000
_cell.length_b   1.000
_cell.length_c   1.000
_cell.angle_alpha   90.00
_cell.angle_beta   90.00
_cell.angle_gamma   90.00
#
_symmetry.space_group_name_H-M   'P 1'
#
loop_
_entity.id
_entity.type
_entity.pdbx_description
1 polymer ?
#
loop_
_entity_poly.entity_id
_entity_poly.type
_entity_poly.pdbx_seq_one_letter_code
_entity_poly.pdbx_strand_id
1 'polypeptide(L)'
;MNVPSLIAADMFAEKLLANADRCQDRATAYRDAIDLGMLVRAYQEIPIDALGKAQTAYGSDIQHKIVWVVNKLQDRDELRNAAESLQMDTKAAEAAISALRNEGIRLWPGAGIGPRQ
;
A
#
# COMPACT_ATOMS: atom_id res chain seq x y z
N MET A 1 -0.85 9.86 -26.61
CA MET A 1 0.57 9.47 -26.48
C MET A 1 0.60 8.13 -25.79
N ASN A 2 1.36 7.16 -26.29
CA ASN A 2 1.56 5.86 -25.63
C ASN A 2 2.97 5.89 -25.02
N VAL A 3 3.05 6.18 -23.72
CA VAL A 3 4.32 6.20 -22.98
C VAL A 3 4.54 4.79 -22.44
N PRO A 4 5.69 4.13 -22.72
CA PRO A 4 5.98 2.82 -22.15
C PRO A 4 5.89 2.87 -20.62
N SER A 5 5.11 1.97 -20.04
CA SER A 5 4.97 1.81 -18.59
C SER A 5 5.40 0.41 -18.18
N LEU A 6 5.78 0.27 -16.91
CA LEU A 6 5.97 -1.05 -16.30
C LEU A 6 4.70 -1.89 -16.45
N ILE A 7 4.87 -3.21 -16.50
CA ILE A 7 3.74 -4.12 -16.32
C ILE A 7 3.22 -3.99 -14.89
N ALA A 8 1.93 -4.29 -14.68
CA ALA A 8 1.31 -4.14 -13.36
C ALA A 8 2.10 -4.87 -12.26
N ALA A 9 2.56 -6.10 -12.52
CA ALA A 9 3.33 -6.88 -11.55
C ALA A 9 4.60 -6.16 -11.07
N ASP A 10 5.28 -5.42 -11.95
CA ASP A 10 6.48 -4.67 -11.58
C ASP A 10 6.15 -3.37 -10.85
N MET A 11 5.06 -2.69 -11.22
CA MET A 11 4.57 -1.52 -10.47
C MET A 11 4.24 -1.90 -9.02
N PHE A 12 3.55 -3.02 -8.81
CA PHE A 12 3.24 -3.51 -7.47
C PHE A 12 4.50 -3.93 -6.71
N ALA A 13 5.40 -4.69 -7.34
CA ALA A 13 6.62 -5.16 -6.68
C ALA A 13 7.50 -3.98 -6.23
N GLU A 14 7.70 -2.98 -7.10
CA GLU A 14 8.42 -1.76 -6.75
C GLU A 14 7.82 -1.07 -5.52
N LYS A 15 6.49 -0.92 -5.49
CA LYS A 15 5.81 -0.24 -4.40
C LYS A 15 5.78 -1.04 -3.10
N LEU A 16 5.70 -2.36 -3.16
CA LEU A 16 5.84 -3.24 -1.99
C LEU A 16 7.24 -3.10 -1.36
N LEU A 17 8.29 -3.16 -2.17
CA LEU A 17 9.68 -3.02 -1.71
C LEU A 17 9.94 -1.63 -1.13
N ALA A 18 9.54 -0.59 -1.87
CA ALA A 18 9.58 0.78 -1.42
C ALA A 18 8.89 0.99 -0.07
N ASN A 19 7.66 0.50 0.09
CA ASN A 19 6.93 0.58 1.35
C ASN A 19 7.68 -0.13 2.47
N ALA A 20 8.26 -1.32 2.21
CA ALA A 20 9.01 -2.04 3.22
C ALA A 20 10.22 -1.25 3.73
N ASP A 21 10.94 -0.57 2.84
CA ASP A 21 12.09 0.26 3.19
C ASP A 21 11.73 1.47 4.04
N ARG A 22 10.65 2.20 3.68
CA ARG A 22 10.43 3.58 4.17
C ARG A 22 9.05 3.91 4.70
N CYS A 23 8.12 2.96 4.87
CA CYS A 23 6.76 3.29 5.32
C CYS A 23 6.70 3.95 6.71
N GLN A 24 7.71 3.77 7.54
CA GLN A 24 7.81 4.39 8.86
C GLN A 24 8.49 5.77 8.83
N ASP A 25 9.10 6.15 7.70
CA ASP A 25 9.61 7.48 7.48
C ASP A 25 8.47 8.43 7.07
N ARG A 26 8.06 9.28 8.00
CA ARG A 26 6.98 10.25 7.81
C ARG A 26 7.28 11.27 6.70
N ALA A 27 8.55 11.50 6.34
CA ALA A 27 8.91 12.39 5.24
C ALA A 27 8.36 11.91 3.89
N THR A 28 8.03 10.62 3.78
CA THR A 28 7.49 10.00 2.56
C THR A 28 5.96 10.09 2.48
N ALA A 29 5.30 10.61 3.53
CA ALA A 29 3.85 10.76 3.63
C ALA A 29 3.07 9.47 3.27
N TYR A 30 3.66 8.30 3.57
CA TYR A 30 3.09 6.97 3.28
C TYR A 30 2.70 6.77 1.80
N ARG A 31 3.37 7.50 0.89
CA ARG A 31 3.04 7.55 -0.55
C ARG A 31 2.93 6.16 -1.17
N ASP A 32 3.87 5.28 -0.88
CA ASP A 32 3.91 3.95 -1.51
C ASP A 32 2.75 3.06 -1.05
N ALA A 33 2.26 3.21 0.19
CA ALA A 33 1.05 2.54 0.64
C ALA A 33 -0.21 3.07 -0.05
N ILE A 34 -0.29 4.39 -0.26
CA ILE A 34 -1.39 5.00 -1.00
C ILE A 34 -1.35 4.58 -2.47
N ASP A 35 -0.17 4.59 -3.10
CA ASP A 35 0.03 4.12 -4.47
C ASP A 35 -0.35 2.65 -4.62
N LEU A 36 0.03 1.78 -3.68
CA LEU A 36 -0.42 0.38 -3.63
C LEU A 36 -1.94 0.29 -3.57
N GLY A 37 -2.57 1.09 -2.70
CA GLY A 37 -4.03 1.15 -2.62
C GLY A 37 -4.68 1.61 -3.92
N MET A 38 -4.09 2.58 -4.61
CA MET A 38 -4.54 3.03 -5.93
C MET A 38 -4.37 1.95 -7.00
N LEU A 39 -3.26 1.23 -6.99
CA LEU A 39 -3.04 0.09 -7.88
C LEU A 39 -4.04 -1.04 -7.60
N VAL A 40 -4.30 -1.39 -6.33
CA VAL A 40 -5.35 -2.36 -5.97
C VAL A 40 -6.71 -1.91 -6.51
N ARG A 41 -7.05 -0.62 -6.41
CA ARG A 41 -8.33 -0.13 -6.98
C ARG A 41 -8.38 -0.27 -8.49
N ALA A 42 -7.27 -0.08 -9.19
CA ALA A 42 -7.19 -0.19 -10.65
C ALA A 42 -7.18 -1.64 -11.15
N TYR A 43 -6.47 -2.53 -10.45
CA TYR A 43 -6.20 -3.92 -10.86
C TYR A 43 -6.91 -4.98 -10.02
N GLN A 44 -7.75 -4.57 -9.07
CA GLN A 44 -8.53 -5.36 -8.11
C GLN A 44 -7.72 -6.07 -7.01
N GLU A 45 -6.53 -6.57 -7.33
CA GLU A 45 -5.69 -7.30 -6.38
C GLU A 45 -4.19 -7.08 -6.68
N ILE A 46 -3.34 -7.40 -5.70
CA ILE A 46 -1.90 -7.48 -5.88
C ILE A 46 -1.61 -8.80 -6.64
N PRO A 47 -0.96 -8.74 -7.82
CA PRO A 47 -0.62 -9.95 -8.57
C PRO A 47 0.32 -10.86 -7.77
N ILE A 48 0.11 -12.17 -7.85
CA ILE A 48 0.93 -13.17 -7.15
C ILE A 48 2.42 -13.05 -7.52
N ASP A 49 2.73 -12.73 -8.78
CA ASP A 49 4.10 -12.53 -9.25
C ASP A 49 4.77 -11.31 -8.61
N ALA A 50 4.01 -10.24 -8.38
CA ALA A 50 4.52 -9.04 -7.70
C ALA A 50 4.87 -9.37 -6.24
N LEU A 51 3.96 -10.09 -5.57
CA LEU A 51 4.16 -10.51 -4.20
C LEU A 51 5.35 -11.47 -4.08
N GLY A 52 5.46 -12.44 -4.99
CA GLY A 52 6.59 -13.37 -5.04
C GLY A 52 7.94 -12.67 -5.25
N LYS A 53 8.01 -11.67 -6.15
CA LYS A 53 9.20 -10.84 -6.34
C LYS A 53 9.60 -10.10 -5.06
N ALA A 54 8.64 -9.42 -4.43
CA ALA A 54 8.89 -8.65 -3.21
C ALA A 54 9.31 -9.57 -2.04
N GLN A 55 8.64 -10.70 -1.86
CA GLN A 55 8.96 -11.68 -0.82
C GLN A 55 10.29 -12.40 -1.06
N THR A 56 10.70 -12.61 -2.30
CA THR A 56 12.03 -13.18 -2.60
C THR A 56 13.14 -12.27 -2.09
N ALA A 57 12.96 -10.95 -2.17
CA ALA A 57 13.96 -9.99 -1.73
C ALA A 57 13.89 -9.68 -0.23
N TYR A 58 12.68 -9.54 0.35
CA TYR A 58 12.47 -9.00 1.71
C TYR A 58 11.76 -9.96 2.67
N GLY A 59 11.33 -11.13 2.18
CA GLY A 59 10.67 -12.16 2.99
C GLY A 59 9.38 -11.66 3.66
N SER A 60 9.21 -12.02 4.93
CA SER A 60 8.03 -11.67 5.74
C SER A 60 7.92 -10.18 6.05
N ASP A 61 8.97 -9.38 5.84
CA ASP A 61 8.91 -7.95 6.11
C ASP A 61 7.89 -7.24 5.23
N ILE A 62 7.67 -7.73 4.00
CA ILE A 62 6.58 -7.25 3.12
C ILE A 62 5.24 -7.29 3.84
N GLN A 63 4.89 -8.44 4.44
CA GLN A 63 3.64 -8.59 5.18
C GLN A 63 3.62 -7.65 6.39
N HIS A 64 4.68 -7.65 7.21
CA HIS A 64 4.72 -6.84 8.44
C HIS A 64 4.54 -5.35 8.16
N LYS A 65 5.20 -4.83 7.11
CA LYS A 65 5.17 -3.41 6.75
C LYS A 65 3.84 -3.00 6.12
N ILE A 66 3.18 -3.90 5.37
CA ILE A 66 1.81 -3.65 4.89
C ILE A 66 0.83 -3.63 6.05
N VAL A 67 0.85 -4.65 6.93
CA VAL A 67 -0.01 -4.70 8.11
C VAL A 67 0.16 -3.45 8.98
N TRP A 68 1.42 -3.04 9.21
CA TRP A 68 1.71 -1.85 10.00
C TRP A 68 1.11 -0.59 9.38
N VAL A 69 1.34 -0.34 8.08
CA VAL A 69 0.93 0.92 7.45
C VAL A 69 -0.59 1.02 7.29
N VAL A 70 -1.28 -0.08 6.95
CA VAL A 70 -2.75 -0.06 6.80
C VAL A 70 -3.46 0.11 8.14
N ASN A 71 -2.87 -0.37 9.24
CA ASN A 71 -3.37 -0.13 10.59
C ASN A 71 -3.04 1.30 11.05
N LYS A 72 -1.83 1.80 10.75
CA LYS A 72 -1.43 3.17 11.10
C LYS A 72 -2.32 4.21 10.44
N LEU A 73 -2.66 4.00 9.17
CA LEU A 73 -3.52 4.90 8.38
C LEU A 73 -5.03 4.71 8.64
N GLN A 74 -5.42 3.94 9.66
CA GLN A 74 -6.77 4.02 10.23
C GLN A 74 -6.95 5.28 11.08
N ASP A 75 -5.86 5.85 11.59
CA ASP A 75 -5.88 7.15 12.23
C ASP A 75 -6.20 8.23 11.19
N ARG A 76 -7.35 8.89 11.39
CA ARG A 76 -7.89 9.87 10.44
C ARG A 76 -7.01 11.10 10.32
N ASP A 77 -6.29 11.47 11.38
CA ASP A 77 -5.37 12.62 11.36
C ASP A 77 -4.10 12.26 10.60
N GLU A 78 -3.54 11.07 10.82
CA GLU A 78 -2.39 10.58 10.04
C GLU A 78 -2.71 10.50 8.55
N LEU A 79 -3.88 9.95 8.19
CA LEU A 79 -4.30 9.84 6.80
C LEU A 79 -4.57 11.20 6.15
N ARG A 80 -5.22 12.13 6.87
CA ARG A 80 -5.44 13.49 6.38
C ARG A 80 -4.12 14.21 6.13
N ASN A 81 -3.19 14.16 7.08
CA ASN A 81 -1.87 14.79 6.94
C ASN A 81 -1.10 14.21 5.73
N ALA A 82 -1.20 12.89 5.51
CA ALA A 82 -0.63 12.24 4.34
C ALA A 82 -1.25 12.76 3.04
N ALA A 83 -2.58 12.82 2.98
CA ALA A 83 -3.30 13.33 1.80
C ALA A 83 -2.96 14.79 1.49
N GLU A 84 -2.88 15.65 2.50
CA GLU A 84 -2.46 17.05 2.36
C GLU A 84 -1.02 17.16 1.84
N SER A 85 -0.09 16.38 2.40
CA SER A 85 1.32 16.35 1.97
C SER A 85 1.49 15.88 0.52
N LEU A 86 0.61 14.99 0.07
CA LEU A 86 0.57 14.48 -1.30
C LEU A 86 -0.29 15.35 -2.24
N GLN A 87 -0.88 16.44 -1.74
CA GLN A 87 -1.77 17.32 -2.49
C GLN A 87 -2.92 16.55 -3.16
N MET A 88 -3.46 15.55 -2.48
CA MET A 88 -4.51 14.68 -2.98
C MET A 88 -5.80 14.83 -2.18
N ASP A 89 -6.92 14.49 -2.82
CA ASP A 89 -8.21 14.42 -2.14
C ASP A 89 -8.17 13.36 -1.03
N THR A 90 -8.60 13.75 0.18
CA THR A 90 -8.58 12.86 1.34
C THR A 90 -9.49 11.65 1.16
N LYS A 91 -10.62 11.78 0.45
CA LYS A 91 -11.49 10.62 0.19
C LYS A 91 -10.84 9.64 -0.79
N ALA A 92 -10.06 10.13 -1.74
CA ALA A 92 -9.25 9.27 -2.61
C ALA A 92 -8.19 8.49 -1.81
N ALA A 93 -7.52 9.15 -0.85
CA ALA A 93 -6.57 8.48 0.05
C ALA A 93 -7.26 7.44 0.93
N GLU A 94 -8.42 7.78 1.52
CA GLU A 94 -9.26 6.84 2.29
C GLU A 94 -9.67 5.63 1.47
N ALA A 95 -10.11 5.83 0.22
CA ALA A 95 -10.49 4.75 -0.67
C ALA A 95 -9.28 3.85 -1.01
N ALA A 96 -8.12 4.43 -1.27
CA ALA A 96 -6.89 3.69 -1.55
C ALA A 96 -6.48 2.82 -0.36
N ILE A 97 -6.40 3.39 0.85
CA ILE A 97 -6.03 2.64 2.06
C ILE A 97 -7.08 1.59 2.41
N SER A 98 -8.37 1.87 2.18
CA SER A 98 -9.43 0.86 2.36
C SER A 98 -9.25 -0.33 1.43
N ALA A 99 -8.90 -0.09 0.16
CA ALA A 99 -8.64 -1.14 -0.82
C ALA A 99 -7.41 -1.96 -0.44
N LEU A 100 -6.28 -1.30 -0.11
CA LEU A 100 -5.07 -2.00 0.31
C LEU A 100 -5.29 -2.82 1.60
N ARG A 101 -6.08 -2.30 2.54
CA ARG A 101 -6.42 -3.01 3.78
C ARG A 101 -7.20 -4.28 3.49
N ASN A 102 -8.23 -4.20 2.64
CA ASN A 102 -9.02 -5.38 2.26
C ASN A 102 -8.18 -6.42 1.53
N GLU A 103 -7.27 -5.95 0.68
CA GLU A 103 -6.34 -6.81 -0.01
C GLU A 103 -5.33 -7.49 0.94
N GLY A 104 -4.81 -6.75 1.92
CA GLY A 104 -3.98 -7.30 2.98
C GLY A 104 -4.70 -8.37 3.80
N ILE A 105 -6.00 -8.20 4.08
CA ILE A 105 -6.84 -9.21 4.77
C ILE A 105 -6.98 -10.47 3.91
N ARG A 106 -7.17 -10.32 2.60
CA ARG A 106 -7.28 -11.44 1.67
C ARG A 106 -5.97 -12.24 1.56
N LEU A 107 -4.83 -11.55 1.46
CA LEU A 107 -3.51 -12.16 1.31
C LEU A 107 -3.01 -12.79 2.62
N TRP A 108 -3.26 -12.14 3.75
CA TRP A 108 -2.76 -12.56 5.06
C TRP A 108 -3.88 -12.58 6.10
N PRO A 109 -4.82 -13.54 6.00
CA PRO A 109 -5.88 -13.68 6.98
C PRO A 109 -5.30 -13.91 8.37
N GLY A 110 -5.78 -13.16 9.37
CA GLY A 110 -5.32 -13.28 10.76
C GLY A 110 -4.04 -12.51 11.10
N ALA A 111 -3.45 -11.75 10.17
CA ALA A 111 -2.24 -10.97 10.42
C ALA A 111 -2.42 -9.71 11.30
N GLY A 112 -3.58 -9.54 11.95
CA GLY A 112 -3.84 -8.41 12.84
C GLY A 112 -4.20 -7.10 12.14
N ILE A 113 -4.75 -7.15 10.93
CA ILE A 113 -5.34 -5.97 10.29
C ILE A 113 -6.69 -5.68 10.97
N GLY A 114 -6.71 -4.65 11.81
CA GLY A 114 -7.83 -4.34 12.70
C GLY A 114 -9.07 -3.81 11.97
N PRO A 115 -10.28 -3.86 12.57
CA PRO A 115 -11.48 -3.24 12.00
C PRO A 115 -11.26 -1.73 11.78
N ARG A 116 -11.97 -1.14 10.81
CA ARG A 116 -11.89 0.32 10.59
C ARG A 116 -12.46 1.04 11.82
N GLN A 117 -11.70 1.99 12.36
CA GLN A 117 -12.11 2.88 13.45
C GLN A 117 -12.94 4.04 12.92
#